data_AF-A0A2V8NBD0-F1
#
_entry.id   AF-A0A2V8NBD0-F1
#
_cell.length_a   1.000
_cell.length_b   1.000
_cell.length_c   1.000
_cell.angle_alpha   90.00
_cell.angle_beta   90.00
_cell.angle_gamma   90.00
#
_symmetry.space_group_name_H-M   'P 1'
#
loop_
_entity.id
_entity.type
_entity.pdbx_description
1 polymer ?
#
loop_
_entity_poly.entity_id
_entity_poly.type
_entity_poly.pdbx_seq_one_letter_code
_entity_poly.pdbx_strand_id
1 'polypeptide(L)'
;MSDPHHDNFKYELKELLTAPDESLNFSQFRSLLGPYLPAGTYEETCYFLPFAFTYILTHDDDALDFVTTLVWYCSEYADKLRYDRILEDARQGIRKCLDHWTKQFEVIHFDAEGCRAKGWGLEHFDYVRNTEVVGQALEDLMRFHSNSDLAVTFITELCQSSESVKQAWFLELLRGKLKGDPYCPPNYEEIDRICESKRRIRTLVAAVKSTVVPFEKSPTYWSDSLALVETYCESDQRSA
;
A
#
# COMPACT_ATOMS: atom_id res chain seq x y z
N MET A 1 -5.96 -3.25 29.98
CA MET A 1 -5.23 -2.10 29.43
C MET A 1 -4.55 -1.39 30.57
N SER A 2 -3.24 -1.60 30.64
CA SER A 2 -2.37 -1.12 31.71
C SER A 2 -1.88 0.31 31.50
N ASP A 3 -1.98 0.85 30.28
CA ASP A 3 -1.46 2.17 29.88
C ASP A 3 -0.04 2.41 30.43
N PRO A 4 0.95 1.63 29.96
CA PRO A 4 2.30 1.66 30.52
C PRO A 4 3.04 2.98 30.28
N HIS A 5 2.52 3.82 29.39
CA HIS A 5 3.12 5.09 28.98
C HIS A 5 2.45 6.32 29.59
N HIS A 6 1.26 6.17 30.20
CA HIS A 6 0.50 7.24 30.86
C HIS A 6 0.17 8.42 29.96
N ASP A 7 -0.01 8.16 28.67
CA ASP A 7 -0.17 9.16 27.62
C ASP A 7 -1.61 9.24 27.09
N ASN A 8 -2.46 8.30 27.49
CA ASN A 8 -3.88 8.28 27.15
C ASN A 8 -4.71 9.03 28.20
N PHE A 9 -5.65 9.87 27.78
CA PHE A 9 -6.52 10.52 28.74
C PHE A 9 -7.48 9.49 29.37
N LYS A 10 -7.81 9.68 30.66
CA LYS A 10 -8.72 8.77 31.38
C LYS A 10 -10.07 8.56 30.69
N TYR A 11 -10.54 9.53 29.92
CA TYR A 11 -11.79 9.41 29.16
C TYR A 11 -11.62 8.53 27.91
N GLU A 12 -10.51 8.66 27.17
CA GLU A 12 -10.19 7.84 25.98
C GLU A 12 -10.02 6.37 26.36
N LEU A 13 -9.28 6.10 27.45
CA LEU A 13 -9.10 4.73 27.93
C LEU A 13 -10.44 4.12 28.37
N LYS A 14 -11.30 4.92 29.02
CA LYS A 14 -12.65 4.45 29.40
C LYS A 14 -13.48 4.14 28.17
N GLU A 15 -13.48 5.02 27.17
CA GLU A 15 -14.22 4.81 25.92
C GLU A 15 -13.75 3.54 25.22
N LEU A 16 -12.44 3.37 25.06
CA LEU A 16 -11.80 2.18 24.49
C LEU A 16 -12.19 0.88 25.22
N LEU A 17 -12.22 0.91 26.55
CA LEU A 17 -12.62 -0.26 27.37
C LEU A 17 -14.12 -0.55 27.38
N THR A 18 -14.95 0.42 26.97
CA THR A 18 -16.42 0.25 26.92
C THR A 18 -16.95 -0.07 25.54
N ALA A 19 -16.17 0.17 24.48
CA ALA A 19 -16.54 -0.16 23.12
C ALA A 19 -16.44 -1.68 22.88
N PRO A 20 -17.47 -2.33 22.32
CA PRO A 20 -17.33 -3.68 21.77
C PRO A 20 -16.18 -3.75 20.75
N ASP A 21 -15.45 -4.86 20.73
CA ASP A 21 -14.26 -5.04 19.88
C ASP A 21 -14.56 -4.80 18.39
N GLU A 22 -15.73 -5.22 17.92
CA GLU A 22 -16.17 -5.05 16.52
C GLU A 22 -16.60 -3.61 16.18
N SER A 23 -16.73 -2.75 17.19
CA SER A 23 -17.13 -1.35 17.04
C SER A 23 -15.98 -0.36 17.22
N LEU A 24 -14.75 -0.87 17.38
CA LEU A 24 -13.56 -0.03 17.49
C LEU A 24 -13.36 0.75 16.19
N ASN A 25 -13.10 2.06 16.33
CA ASN A 25 -12.83 2.96 15.22
C ASN A 25 -11.32 3.15 14.98
N PHE A 26 -10.97 3.86 13.91
CA PHE A 26 -9.59 4.19 13.54
C PHE A 26 -8.78 4.77 14.71
N SER A 27 -9.31 5.78 15.41
CA SER A 27 -8.59 6.43 16.52
C SER A 27 -8.29 5.44 17.64
N GLN A 28 -9.24 4.56 17.96
CA GLN A 28 -9.08 3.55 19.00
C GLN A 28 -8.05 2.48 18.61
N PHE A 29 -8.08 2.00 17.37
CA PHE A 29 -7.05 1.09 16.87
C PHE A 29 -5.67 1.74 16.83
N ARG A 30 -5.59 3.03 16.47
CA ARG A 30 -4.34 3.78 16.51
C ARG A 30 -3.80 3.91 17.93
N SER A 31 -4.64 4.14 18.94
CA SER A 31 -4.21 4.11 20.35
C SER A 31 -3.72 2.73 20.78
N LEU A 32 -4.31 1.65 20.26
CA LEU A 32 -3.92 0.27 20.60
C LEU A 32 -2.63 -0.20 19.93
N LEU A 33 -2.45 0.13 18.65
CA LEU A 33 -1.42 -0.47 17.79
C LEU A 33 -0.39 0.54 17.25
N GLY A 34 -0.57 1.83 17.54
CA GLY A 34 0.20 2.92 16.97
C GLY A 34 1.68 2.94 17.35
N PRO A 35 2.54 3.54 16.50
CA PRO A 35 3.99 3.61 16.69
C PRO A 35 4.47 4.43 17.89
N TYR A 36 3.58 5.22 18.48
CA TYR A 36 3.92 6.09 19.60
C TYR A 36 3.02 5.72 20.77
N LEU A 37 3.62 4.96 21.70
CA LEU A 37 3.06 4.71 23.03
C LEU A 37 1.68 4.00 22.98
N PRO A 38 1.65 2.70 22.59
CA PRO A 38 0.40 1.97 22.61
C PRO A 38 -0.22 1.95 24.00
N ALA A 39 -1.55 2.08 24.06
CA ALA A 39 -2.33 2.19 25.29
C ALA A 39 -2.33 0.92 26.17
N GLY A 40 -1.57 -0.11 25.80
CA GLY A 40 -1.37 -1.35 26.54
C GLY A 40 -0.04 -2.02 26.20
N THR A 41 0.32 -3.07 26.94
CA THR A 41 1.48 -3.90 26.57
C THR A 41 1.19 -4.71 25.30
N TYR A 42 2.22 -5.33 24.73
CA TYR A 42 2.05 -6.28 23.62
C TYR A 42 0.99 -7.34 23.94
N GLU A 43 1.06 -7.93 25.14
CA GLU A 43 0.19 -9.02 25.58
C GLU A 43 -1.28 -8.56 25.70
N GLU A 44 -1.51 -7.27 25.93
CA GLU A 44 -2.86 -6.68 25.98
C GLU A 44 -3.36 -6.27 24.59
N THR A 45 -2.47 -5.85 23.69
CA THR A 45 -2.83 -5.23 22.41
C THR A 45 -2.84 -6.20 21.23
N CYS A 46 -2.07 -7.29 21.29
CA CYS A 46 -1.96 -8.25 20.18
C CYS A 46 -3.29 -8.94 19.85
N TYR A 47 -4.18 -9.05 20.84
CA TYR A 47 -5.55 -9.53 20.68
C TYR A 47 -6.34 -8.75 19.61
N PHE A 48 -6.09 -7.44 19.47
CA PHE A 48 -6.84 -6.57 18.56
C PHE A 48 -6.33 -6.61 17.11
N LEU A 49 -5.19 -7.24 16.85
CA LEU A 49 -4.57 -7.25 15.53
C LEU A 49 -5.47 -7.84 14.42
N PRO A 50 -6.19 -8.96 14.61
CA PRO A 50 -7.12 -9.47 13.60
C PRO A 50 -8.31 -8.53 13.31
N PHE A 51 -8.81 -7.85 14.34
CA PHE A 51 -9.89 -6.87 14.21
C PHE A 51 -9.42 -5.64 13.43
N ALA A 52 -8.18 -5.21 13.67
CA ALA A 52 -7.56 -4.10 12.96
C ALA A 52 -7.39 -4.38 11.45
N PHE A 53 -6.99 -5.60 11.07
CA PHE A 53 -6.99 -6.02 9.66
C PHE A 53 -8.40 -6.08 9.06
N THR A 54 -9.42 -6.45 9.84
CA THR A 54 -10.81 -6.45 9.36
C THR A 54 -11.33 -5.02 9.16
N TYR A 55 -10.99 -4.11 10.08
CA TYR A 55 -11.34 -2.70 10.02
C TYR A 55 -10.77 -2.04 8.76
N ILE A 56 -9.46 -2.15 8.51
CA ILE A 56 -8.81 -1.46 7.40
C ILE A 56 -9.32 -1.94 6.02
N LEU A 57 -9.78 -3.20 5.93
CA LEU A 57 -10.38 -3.76 4.71
C LEU A 57 -11.82 -3.30 4.44
N THR A 58 -12.46 -2.63 5.41
CA THR A 58 -13.85 -2.18 5.32
C THR A 58 -14.00 -0.66 5.39
N HIS A 59 -12.90 0.06 5.64
CA HIS A 59 -12.86 1.52 5.83
C HIS A 59 -11.75 2.12 4.95
N ASP A 60 -11.97 2.13 3.63
CA ASP A 60 -10.99 2.59 2.64
C ASP A 60 -10.45 4.00 2.91
N ASP A 61 -11.30 4.89 3.45
CA ASP A 61 -10.94 6.29 3.75
C ASP A 61 -9.86 6.40 4.83
N ASP A 62 -9.77 5.42 5.74
CA ASP A 62 -8.76 5.39 6.82
C ASP A 62 -7.49 4.62 6.43
N ALA A 63 -7.51 3.93 5.29
CA ALA A 63 -6.49 2.94 4.96
C ALA A 63 -5.08 3.53 4.83
N LEU A 64 -4.95 4.73 4.24
CA LEU A 64 -3.67 5.42 4.07
C LEU A 64 -3.02 5.74 5.42
N ASP A 65 -3.78 6.32 6.34
CA ASP A 65 -3.28 6.70 7.66
C ASP A 65 -3.07 5.49 8.58
N PHE A 66 -3.82 4.40 8.35
CA PHE A 66 -3.79 3.24 9.22
C PHE A 66 -2.77 2.18 8.83
N VAL A 67 -2.39 2.05 7.55
CA VAL A 67 -1.49 0.99 7.10
C VAL A 67 -0.13 1.04 7.80
N THR A 68 0.43 2.25 8.00
CA THR A 68 1.70 2.43 8.73
C THR A 68 1.63 1.87 10.14
N THR A 69 0.50 2.04 10.82
CA THR A 69 0.28 1.52 12.17
C THR A 69 0.38 -0.01 12.19
N LEU A 70 -0.28 -0.69 11.26
CA LEU A 70 -0.28 -2.15 11.18
C LEU A 70 1.10 -2.71 10.82
N VAL A 71 1.75 -2.13 9.81
CA VAL A 71 3.06 -2.58 9.35
C VAL A 71 4.12 -2.33 10.41
N TRP A 72 4.07 -1.17 11.09
CA TRP A 72 4.94 -0.88 12.22
C TRP A 72 4.74 -1.90 13.35
N TYR A 73 3.50 -2.11 13.81
CA TYR A 73 3.22 -3.01 14.95
C TYR A 73 3.73 -4.43 14.68
N CYS A 74 3.47 -4.94 13.47
CA CYS A 74 3.93 -6.26 13.05
C CYS A 74 5.46 -6.35 12.95
N SER A 75 6.14 -5.24 12.68
CA SER A 75 7.59 -5.19 12.55
C SER A 75 8.29 -4.99 13.89
N GLU A 76 7.76 -4.11 14.75
CA GLU A 76 8.24 -3.84 16.12
C GLU A 76 8.13 -5.08 16.99
N TYR A 77 6.98 -5.77 16.94
CA TYR A 77 6.74 -6.96 17.77
C TYR A 77 7.02 -8.28 17.05
N ALA A 78 7.76 -8.27 15.92
CA ALA A 78 7.99 -9.45 15.10
C ALA A 78 8.52 -10.66 15.89
N ASP A 79 9.45 -10.44 16.84
CA ASP A 79 10.01 -11.50 17.68
C ASP A 79 8.99 -12.08 18.66
N LYS A 80 8.14 -11.23 19.26
CA LYS A 80 7.07 -11.67 20.16
C LYS A 80 5.97 -12.40 19.40
N LEU A 81 5.55 -11.87 18.25
CA LEU A 81 4.61 -12.52 17.34
C LEU A 81 5.13 -13.89 16.88
N ARG A 82 6.46 -14.02 16.65
CA ARG A 82 7.09 -15.29 16.30
C ARG A 82 7.07 -16.27 17.47
N TYR A 83 7.38 -15.81 18.68
CA TYR A 83 7.31 -16.61 19.90
C TYR A 83 5.90 -17.17 20.13
N ASP A 84 4.88 -16.34 19.93
CA ASP A 84 3.46 -16.70 20.05
C ASP A 84 2.91 -17.46 18.83
N ARG A 85 3.74 -17.68 17.79
CA ARG A 85 3.40 -18.40 16.56
C ARG A 85 2.30 -17.74 15.71
N ILE A 86 2.18 -16.41 15.78
CA ILE A 86 1.20 -15.62 15.03
C ILE A 86 1.82 -14.64 14.02
N LEU A 87 3.16 -14.61 13.90
CA LEU A 87 3.85 -13.74 12.94
C LEU A 87 3.38 -13.97 11.50
N GLU A 88 3.23 -15.22 11.06
CA GLU A 88 2.79 -15.51 9.69
C GLU A 88 1.33 -15.12 9.46
N ASP A 89 0.47 -15.24 10.47
CA ASP A 89 -0.92 -14.76 10.38
C ASP A 89 -0.97 -13.24 10.24
N ALA A 90 -0.12 -12.52 10.99
CA ALA A 90 0.02 -11.07 10.88
C ALA A 90 0.53 -10.64 9.49
N ARG A 91 1.57 -11.31 8.98
CA ARG A 91 2.10 -11.10 7.62
C ARG A 91 1.05 -11.39 6.55
N GLN A 92 0.27 -12.46 6.74
CA GLN A 92 -0.85 -12.80 5.86
C GLN A 92 -1.96 -11.75 5.92
N GLY A 93 -2.17 -11.09 7.07
CA GLY A 93 -3.06 -9.94 7.23
C GLY A 93 -2.63 -8.75 6.36
N ILE A 94 -1.36 -8.34 6.44
CA ILE A 94 -0.80 -7.28 5.58
C ILE A 94 -0.94 -7.68 4.10
N ARG A 95 -0.63 -8.94 3.78
CA ARG A 95 -0.75 -9.46 2.42
C ARG A 95 -2.19 -9.37 1.88
N LYS A 96 -3.18 -9.73 2.69
CA LYS A 96 -4.61 -9.61 2.32
C LYS A 96 -4.99 -8.16 2.03
N CYS A 97 -4.43 -7.19 2.75
CA CYS A 97 -4.67 -5.76 2.48
C CYS A 97 -4.10 -5.37 1.12
N LEU A 98 -2.85 -5.73 0.82
CA LEU A 98 -2.23 -5.49 -0.48
C LEU A 98 -3.02 -6.15 -1.63
N ASP A 99 -3.40 -7.42 -1.48
CA ASP A 99 -4.21 -8.13 -2.47
C ASP A 99 -5.60 -7.49 -2.64
N HIS A 100 -6.20 -6.97 -1.56
CA HIS A 100 -7.49 -6.28 -1.61
C HIS A 100 -7.40 -4.97 -2.39
N TRP A 101 -6.46 -4.09 -2.05
CA TRP A 101 -6.30 -2.79 -2.71
C TRP A 101 -5.87 -2.91 -4.16
N THR A 102 -5.16 -3.98 -4.51
CA THR A 102 -4.72 -4.26 -5.88
C THR A 102 -5.62 -5.22 -6.67
N LYS A 103 -6.78 -5.60 -6.11
CA LYS A 103 -7.74 -6.50 -6.76
C LYS A 103 -8.36 -5.89 -8.01
N GLN A 104 -8.46 -4.57 -8.06
CA GLN A 104 -8.94 -3.81 -9.20
C GLN A 104 -7.91 -2.75 -9.56
N PHE A 105 -7.90 -2.34 -10.82
CA PHE A 105 -7.13 -1.20 -11.29
C PHE A 105 -8.14 -0.20 -11.82
N GLU A 106 -8.33 0.90 -11.10
CA GLU A 106 -9.33 1.93 -11.44
C GLU A 106 -8.62 3.27 -11.55
N VAL A 107 -8.63 3.86 -12.74
CA VAL A 107 -8.16 5.22 -12.96
C VAL A 107 -9.28 6.21 -12.69
N ILE A 108 -9.07 7.09 -11.72
CA ILE A 108 -9.99 8.19 -11.40
C ILE A 108 -9.51 9.44 -12.15
N HIS A 109 -10.34 9.90 -13.07
CA HIS A 109 -10.11 11.10 -13.88
C HIS A 109 -10.92 12.28 -13.34
N PHE A 110 -10.24 13.37 -13.03
CA PHE A 110 -10.85 14.69 -12.84
C PHE A 110 -10.58 15.54 -14.07
N ASP A 111 -11.65 16.05 -14.68
CA ASP A 111 -11.57 17.08 -15.71
C ASP A 111 -11.30 18.46 -15.08
N ALA A 112 -11.30 19.50 -15.92
CA ALA A 112 -11.07 20.88 -15.48
C ALA A 112 -12.13 21.36 -14.47
N GLU A 113 -13.37 20.88 -14.56
CA GLU A 113 -14.42 21.24 -13.61
C GLU A 113 -14.20 20.54 -12.26
N GLY A 114 -13.91 19.24 -12.27
CA GLY A 114 -13.56 18.46 -11.09
C GLY A 114 -12.34 19.03 -10.36
N CYS A 115 -11.28 19.38 -11.10
CA CYS A 115 -10.08 20.01 -10.54
C CYS A 115 -10.36 21.39 -9.93
N ARG A 116 -11.23 22.20 -10.56
CA ARG A 116 -11.66 23.49 -9.99
C ARG A 116 -12.49 23.31 -8.72
N ALA A 117 -13.39 22.34 -8.68
CA ALA A 117 -14.20 22.04 -7.49
C ALA A 117 -13.33 21.63 -6.28
N LYS A 118 -12.18 20.99 -6.54
CA LYS A 118 -11.18 20.64 -5.53
C LYS A 118 -10.21 21.79 -5.18
N GLY A 119 -10.23 22.90 -5.92
CA GLY A 119 -9.34 24.04 -5.71
C GLY A 119 -7.89 23.82 -6.18
N TRP A 120 -7.64 22.83 -7.03
CA TRP A 120 -6.28 22.47 -7.46
C TRP A 120 -5.71 23.37 -8.57
N GLY A 121 -6.57 24.06 -9.33
CA GLY A 121 -6.14 24.91 -10.44
C GLY A 121 -5.53 24.15 -11.63
N LEU A 122 -5.80 22.84 -11.74
CA LEU A 122 -5.35 21.99 -12.84
C LEU A 122 -6.39 21.89 -13.95
N GLU A 123 -5.95 21.61 -15.18
CA GLU A 123 -6.85 21.35 -16.32
C GLU A 123 -7.42 19.93 -16.31
N HIS A 124 -6.67 18.97 -15.76
CA HIS A 124 -7.13 17.62 -15.46
C HIS A 124 -6.18 17.00 -14.43
N PHE A 125 -6.62 15.92 -13.80
CA PHE A 125 -5.81 15.10 -12.90
C PHE A 125 -6.27 13.65 -12.97
N ASP A 126 -5.33 12.74 -13.24
CA ASP A 126 -5.56 11.30 -13.25
C ASP A 126 -4.77 10.65 -12.13
N TYR A 127 -5.40 9.76 -11.37
CA TYR A 127 -4.70 8.90 -10.42
C TYR A 127 -5.32 7.51 -10.37
N VAL A 128 -4.51 6.52 -10.00
CA VAL A 128 -5.00 5.16 -9.77
C VAL A 128 -5.45 5.05 -8.33
N ARG A 129 -6.67 4.55 -8.13
CA ARG A 129 -7.24 4.33 -6.81
C ARG A 129 -6.32 3.41 -5.99
N ASN A 130 -6.13 3.74 -4.72
CA ASN A 130 -5.27 3.03 -3.77
C ASN A 130 -3.75 3.10 -4.03
N THR A 131 -3.26 3.81 -5.05
CA THR A 131 -1.80 3.92 -5.28
C THR A 131 -1.06 4.45 -4.07
N GLU A 132 -1.61 5.46 -3.37
CA GLU A 132 -1.00 6.03 -2.17
C GLU A 132 -0.90 5.00 -1.04
N VAL A 133 -1.99 4.25 -0.79
CA VAL A 133 -2.04 3.25 0.27
C VAL A 133 -1.09 2.09 -0.01
N VAL A 134 -1.08 1.58 -1.25
CA VAL A 134 -0.17 0.50 -1.67
C VAL A 134 1.28 0.96 -1.61
N GLY A 135 1.56 2.17 -2.09
CA GLY A 135 2.87 2.81 -2.02
C GLY A 135 3.39 2.92 -0.59
N GLN A 136 2.58 3.51 0.30
CA GLN A 136 2.90 3.65 1.72
C GLN A 136 3.14 2.31 2.40
N ALA A 137 2.29 1.30 2.14
CA ALA A 137 2.46 -0.03 2.69
C ALA A 137 3.79 -0.68 2.27
N LEU A 138 4.17 -0.55 0.99
CA LEU A 138 5.43 -1.07 0.46
C LEU A 138 6.63 -0.31 1.03
N GLU A 139 6.54 1.01 1.17
CA GLU A 139 7.57 1.81 1.83
C GLU A 139 7.77 1.38 3.28
N ASP A 140 6.68 1.25 4.06
CA ASP A 140 6.73 0.88 5.47
C ASP A 140 7.28 -0.54 5.68
N LEU A 141 6.91 -1.50 4.82
CA LEU A 141 7.44 -2.86 4.87
C LEU A 141 8.96 -2.89 4.71
N MET A 142 9.49 -2.01 3.86
CA MET A 142 10.92 -1.88 3.65
C MET A 142 11.59 -1.07 4.75
N ARG A 143 10.95 0.00 5.22
CA ARG A 143 11.45 0.89 6.28
C ARG A 143 11.60 0.19 7.62
N PHE A 144 10.64 -0.65 8.00
CA PHE A 144 10.68 -1.35 9.29
C PHE A 144 11.40 -2.71 9.23
N HIS A 145 11.99 -3.07 8.08
CA HIS A 145 12.89 -4.18 7.77
C HIS A 145 12.43 -5.62 8.08
N SER A 146 11.79 -5.88 9.22
CA SER A 146 11.33 -7.21 9.69
C SER A 146 10.43 -7.94 8.70
N ASN A 147 9.80 -7.20 7.78
CA ASN A 147 8.89 -7.73 6.76
C ASN A 147 9.22 -7.24 5.34
N SER A 148 10.46 -6.79 5.09
CA SER A 148 10.90 -6.28 3.78
C SER A 148 10.77 -7.32 2.65
N ASP A 149 10.97 -8.60 2.97
CA ASP A 149 10.82 -9.72 2.07
C ASP A 149 9.39 -9.85 1.51
N LEU A 150 8.37 -9.43 2.28
CA LEU A 150 6.98 -9.44 1.85
C LEU A 150 6.74 -8.44 0.71
N ALA A 151 7.33 -7.24 0.76
CA ALA A 151 7.24 -6.25 -0.31
C ALA A 151 7.91 -6.74 -1.60
N VAL A 152 9.12 -7.32 -1.48
CA VAL A 152 9.84 -7.91 -2.63
C VAL A 152 9.03 -9.05 -3.26
N THR A 153 8.47 -9.93 -2.43
CA THR A 153 7.63 -11.05 -2.89
C THR A 153 6.39 -10.53 -3.62
N PHE A 154 5.68 -9.56 -3.03
CA PHE A 154 4.49 -8.98 -3.61
C PHE A 154 4.76 -8.33 -4.98
N ILE A 155 5.80 -7.48 -5.08
CA ILE A 155 6.17 -6.83 -6.36
C ILE A 155 6.61 -7.87 -7.40
N THR A 156 7.35 -8.90 -6.98
CA THR A 156 7.74 -10.01 -7.87
C THR A 156 6.51 -10.71 -8.44
N GLU A 157 5.51 -10.99 -7.61
CA GLU A 157 4.27 -11.64 -8.05
C GLU A 157 3.47 -10.74 -9.01
N LEU A 158 3.39 -9.43 -8.76
CA LEU A 158 2.77 -8.50 -9.72
C LEU A 158 3.50 -8.53 -11.07
N CYS A 159 4.83 -8.48 -11.06
CA CYS A 159 5.67 -8.54 -12.25
C CYS A 159 5.49 -9.86 -13.01
N GLN A 160 5.36 -10.98 -12.30
CA GLN A 160 5.30 -12.33 -12.88
C GLN A 160 3.88 -12.80 -13.21
N SER A 161 2.85 -12.10 -12.73
CA SER A 161 1.45 -12.47 -12.94
C SER A 161 1.08 -12.59 -14.42
N SER A 162 0.12 -13.47 -14.71
CA SER A 162 -0.61 -13.54 -15.98
C SER A 162 -1.90 -12.72 -15.97
N GLU A 163 -2.32 -12.21 -14.82
CA GLU A 163 -3.53 -11.39 -14.67
C GLU A 163 -3.26 -9.94 -15.07
N SER A 164 -4.02 -9.42 -16.05
CA SER A 164 -3.80 -8.08 -16.60
C SER A 164 -3.89 -6.96 -15.56
N VAL A 165 -4.76 -7.09 -14.55
CA VAL A 165 -4.90 -6.13 -13.44
C VAL A 165 -3.62 -6.06 -12.61
N LYS A 166 -3.03 -7.21 -12.25
CA LYS A 166 -1.77 -7.25 -11.50
C LYS A 166 -0.59 -6.71 -12.31
N GLN A 167 -0.60 -6.97 -13.62
CA GLN A 167 0.40 -6.40 -14.53
C GLN A 167 0.28 -4.88 -14.63
N ALA A 168 -0.95 -4.35 -14.68
CA ALA A 168 -1.22 -2.91 -14.65
C ALA A 168 -0.70 -2.28 -13.35
N TRP A 169 -0.94 -2.93 -12.20
CA TRP A 169 -0.38 -2.50 -10.91
C TRP A 169 1.15 -2.47 -10.90
N PHE A 170 1.80 -3.50 -11.44
CA PHE A 170 3.27 -3.48 -11.57
C PHE A 170 3.75 -2.28 -12.41
N LEU A 171 3.08 -1.99 -13.53
CA LEU A 171 3.43 -0.86 -14.38
C LEU A 171 3.16 0.50 -13.72
N GLU A 172 2.12 0.64 -12.91
CA GLU A 172 1.85 1.87 -12.14
C GLU A 172 2.93 2.10 -11.08
N LEU A 173 3.33 1.05 -10.35
CA LEU A 173 4.41 1.15 -9.37
C LEU A 173 5.74 1.54 -10.05
N LEU A 174 6.05 0.95 -11.21
CA LEU A 174 7.22 1.33 -12.01
C LEU A 174 7.12 2.78 -12.51
N ARG A 175 5.95 3.19 -13.02
CA ARG A 175 5.71 4.58 -13.45
C ARG A 175 5.95 5.56 -12.32
N GLY A 176 5.42 5.29 -11.13
CA GLY A 176 5.62 6.11 -9.95
C GLY A 176 7.08 6.27 -9.59
N LYS A 177 7.84 5.17 -9.65
CA LYS A 177 9.30 5.17 -9.43
C LYS A 177 10.04 6.01 -10.45
N LEU A 178 9.67 5.92 -11.74
CA LEU A 178 10.28 6.70 -12.82
C LEU A 178 9.97 8.20 -12.73
N LYS A 179 8.80 8.57 -12.21
CA LYS A 179 8.42 9.98 -11.95
C LYS A 179 9.01 10.55 -10.67
N GLY A 180 9.45 9.70 -9.74
CA GLY A 180 9.84 10.11 -8.40
C GLY A 180 8.62 10.51 -7.56
N ASP A 181 7.50 9.80 -7.72
CA ASP A 181 6.28 10.05 -6.95
C ASP A 181 6.53 9.72 -5.46
N PRO A 182 5.93 10.48 -4.52
CA PRO A 182 6.16 10.30 -3.08
C PRO A 182 5.72 8.92 -2.57
N TYR A 183 4.76 8.28 -3.23
CA TYR A 183 4.23 6.96 -2.88
C TYR A 183 4.73 5.85 -3.82
N CYS A 184 5.89 6.05 -4.46
CA CYS A 184 6.48 5.00 -5.28
C CYS A 184 7.18 3.92 -4.41
N PRO A 185 7.37 2.68 -4.93
CA PRO A 185 8.18 1.70 -4.22
C PRO A 185 9.58 2.27 -3.90
N PRO A 186 10.10 2.03 -2.68
CA PRO A 186 11.37 2.60 -2.27
C PRO A 186 12.54 2.10 -3.12
N ASN A 187 13.62 2.87 -3.18
CA ASN A 187 14.84 2.51 -3.88
C ASN A 187 15.62 1.44 -3.11
N TYR A 188 15.32 0.18 -3.41
CA TYR A 188 15.99 -1.00 -2.88
C TYR A 188 16.49 -1.89 -4.02
N GLU A 189 17.68 -2.46 -3.84
CA GLU A 189 18.37 -3.26 -4.86
C GLU A 189 17.54 -4.45 -5.35
N GLU A 190 16.80 -5.12 -4.47
CA GLU A 190 15.88 -6.21 -4.83
C GLU A 190 14.76 -5.74 -5.76
N ILE A 191 14.16 -4.59 -5.46
CA ILE A 191 13.05 -4.02 -6.26
C ILE A 191 13.58 -3.49 -7.58
N ASP A 192 14.76 -2.87 -7.58
CA ASP A 192 15.42 -2.37 -8.77
C ASP A 192 15.72 -3.51 -9.74
N ARG A 193 16.24 -4.64 -9.25
CA ARG A 193 16.47 -5.85 -10.06
C ARG A 193 15.19 -6.40 -10.70
N ILE A 194 14.04 -6.31 -10.04
CA ILE A 194 12.75 -6.71 -10.64
C ILE A 194 12.41 -5.76 -11.81
N CYS A 195 12.70 -4.48 -11.66
CA CYS A 195 12.44 -3.43 -12.66
C CYS A 195 13.47 -3.41 -13.82
N GLU A 196 14.60 -4.10 -13.71
CA GLU A 196 15.65 -4.11 -14.74
C GLU A 196 15.28 -4.93 -15.99
N SER A 197 14.33 -5.85 -15.90
CA SER A 197 13.97 -6.74 -17.01
C SER A 197 13.13 -6.01 -18.08
N LYS A 198 13.79 -5.17 -18.90
CA LYS A 198 13.16 -4.41 -20.00
C LYS A 198 12.40 -5.30 -20.97
N ARG A 199 12.87 -6.55 -21.21
CA ARG A 199 12.14 -7.54 -22.02
C ARG A 199 10.80 -7.89 -21.37
N ARG A 200 10.78 -8.17 -20.07
CA ARG A 200 9.53 -8.49 -19.34
C ARG A 200 8.61 -7.29 -19.34
N ILE A 201 9.12 -6.09 -19.06
CA ILE A 201 8.32 -4.86 -19.04
C ILE A 201 7.63 -4.63 -20.38
N ARG A 202 8.33 -4.77 -21.51
CA ARG A 202 7.69 -4.65 -22.84
C ARG A 202 6.55 -5.65 -23.04
N THR A 203 6.70 -6.90 -22.59
CA THR A 203 5.62 -7.89 -22.64
C THR A 203 4.42 -7.46 -21.79
N LEU A 204 4.66 -6.91 -20.60
CA LEU A 204 3.60 -6.40 -19.72
C LEU A 204 2.89 -5.20 -20.34
N VAL A 205 3.63 -4.25 -20.90
CA VAL A 205 3.07 -3.10 -21.62
C VAL A 205 2.15 -3.55 -22.75
N ALA A 206 2.57 -4.51 -23.58
CA ALA A 206 1.74 -5.04 -24.66
C ALA A 206 0.45 -5.73 -24.15
N ALA A 207 0.56 -6.48 -23.05
CA ALA A 207 -0.60 -7.11 -22.42
C ALA A 207 -1.58 -6.08 -21.86
N VAL A 208 -1.11 -5.08 -21.11
CA VAL A 208 -1.95 -4.01 -20.52
C VAL A 208 -2.60 -3.17 -21.62
N LYS A 209 -1.87 -2.80 -22.68
CA LYS A 209 -2.41 -2.10 -23.86
C LYS A 209 -3.59 -2.83 -24.51
N SER A 210 -3.55 -4.15 -24.54
CA SER A 210 -4.59 -4.96 -25.20
C SER A 210 -5.76 -5.35 -24.29
N THR A 211 -5.56 -5.34 -22.97
CA THR A 211 -6.54 -5.92 -22.02
C THR A 211 -7.10 -4.96 -20.99
N VAL A 212 -6.40 -3.87 -20.66
CA VAL A 212 -6.83 -2.91 -19.63
C VAL A 212 -7.19 -1.57 -20.27
N VAL A 213 -6.28 -1.02 -21.08
CA VAL A 213 -6.45 0.30 -21.72
C VAL A 213 -7.78 0.47 -22.46
N PRO A 214 -8.30 -0.52 -23.24
CA PRO A 214 -9.55 -0.34 -23.99
C PRO A 214 -10.81 -0.17 -23.13
N PHE A 215 -10.76 -0.54 -21.85
CA PHE A 215 -11.91 -0.51 -20.94
C PHE A 215 -11.84 0.63 -19.94
N GLU A 216 -10.76 1.40 -19.95
CA GLU A 216 -10.54 2.49 -19.02
C GLU A 216 -11.19 3.80 -19.46
N LYS A 217 -11.59 4.59 -18.46
CA LYS A 217 -12.35 5.83 -18.69
C LYS A 217 -11.46 7.04 -18.89
N SER A 218 -10.23 7.01 -18.39
CA SER A 218 -9.29 8.11 -18.55
C SER A 218 -8.79 8.19 -20.00
N PRO A 219 -8.91 9.35 -20.66
CA PRO A 219 -8.50 9.52 -22.06
C PRO A 219 -6.98 9.56 -22.26
N THR A 220 -6.21 9.86 -21.21
CA THR A 220 -4.78 10.24 -21.28
C THR A 220 -3.88 9.46 -20.35
N TYR A 221 -4.41 8.91 -19.25
CA TYR A 221 -3.58 8.29 -18.22
C TYR A 221 -2.65 7.20 -18.78
N TRP A 222 -3.17 6.26 -19.56
CA TRP A 222 -2.38 5.15 -20.08
C TRP A 222 -1.46 5.55 -21.23
N SER A 223 -1.82 6.54 -22.06
CA SER A 223 -0.90 7.04 -23.08
C SER A 223 0.34 7.63 -22.44
N ASP A 224 0.14 8.43 -21.39
CA ASP A 224 1.23 9.13 -20.71
C ASP A 224 2.07 8.17 -19.86
N SER A 225 1.40 7.29 -19.11
CA SER A 225 2.06 6.32 -18.24
C SER A 225 2.87 5.30 -19.04
N LEU A 226 2.32 4.77 -20.13
CA LEU A 226 3.03 3.79 -20.95
C LEU A 226 4.12 4.43 -21.81
N ALA A 227 3.94 5.66 -22.31
CA ALA A 227 5.00 6.36 -23.03
C ALA A 227 6.25 6.55 -22.15
N LEU A 228 6.06 6.88 -20.87
CA LEU A 228 7.17 6.99 -19.90
C LEU A 228 7.89 5.64 -19.72
N VAL A 229 7.14 4.56 -19.50
CA VAL A 229 7.69 3.22 -19.29
C VAL A 229 8.38 2.68 -20.56
N GLU A 230 7.84 2.97 -21.74
CA GLU A 230 8.44 2.60 -23.03
C GLU A 230 9.75 3.35 -23.27
N THR A 231 9.79 4.67 -22.98
CA THR A 231 11.01 5.48 -23.04
C THR A 231 12.10 4.91 -22.12
N TYR A 232 11.74 4.49 -20.90
CA TYR A 232 12.65 3.81 -19.99
C TYR A 232 13.22 2.52 -20.62
N CYS A 233 12.39 1.71 -21.27
CA CYS A 233 12.83 0.49 -21.94
C CYS A 233 13.78 0.75 -23.13
N GLU A 234 13.66 1.89 -23.81
CA GLU A 234 14.49 2.25 -24.97
C GLU A 234 15.88 2.78 -24.60
N SER A 235 16.02 3.39 -23.42
CA SER A 235 17.26 4.03 -22.96
C SER A 235 18.52 3.14 -22.94
N ASP A 236 18.39 1.81 -22.88
CA ASP A 236 19.55 0.88 -22.92
C ASP A 236 20.07 0.61 -24.34
N GLN A 237 19.23 0.75 -25.35
CA GLN A 237 19.62 0.39 -26.72
C GLN A 237 20.55 1.42 -27.35
N ARG A 238 20.72 2.59 -26.72
CA ARG A 238 21.58 3.69 -27.19
C ARG A 238 22.96 3.71 -26.53
N SER A 239 23.19 2.85 -25.54
CA SER A 239 24.45 2.74 -24.78
C SER A 239 25.29 1.52 -25.17
N ALA A 240 24.81 0.71 -26.13
CA ALA A 240 25.50 -0.43 -26.72
C ALA A 240 25.83 -0.14 -28.19
#